data_AF-A0A1J9Q0X3-F1
#
_entry.id   AF-A0A1J9Q0X3-F1
#
_cell.length_a   1.000
_cell.length_b   1.000
_cell.length_c   1.000
_cell.angle_alpha   90.00
_cell.angle_beta   90.00
_cell.angle_gamma   90.00
#
_symmetry.space_group_name_H-M   'P 1'
#
loop_
_entity.id
_entity.type
_entity.pdbx_description
1 polymer ?
#
loop_
_entity_poly.entity_id
_entity_poly.type
_entity_poly.pdbx_seq_one_letter_code
_entity_poly.pdbx_strand_id
1 'polypeptide(L)'
;MLVKKDDVELARVLFKFRGDELLSERMSQDVWGAMDDAIGAGRVGIVRLFVKCGVVVGERQLYKTISGALRRKDILRLTRIFISAPSFKENCPDAIEQAIAYFHRRSIHKELVVMLLHAGFDRHHPGPEHRCTALLIAGTLRLFTCFSEPALILL
;
A
#
# COMPACT_ATOMS: atom_id res chain seq x y z
N MET A 1 0.80 9.24 22.93
CA MET A 1 1.79 8.65 22.00
C MET A 1 2.29 7.31 22.58
N LEU A 2 1.53 6.22 22.40
CA LEU A 2 1.73 4.93 23.09
C LEU A 2 2.52 3.88 22.29
N VAL A 3 2.99 4.22 21.09
CA VAL A 3 3.75 3.28 20.27
C VAL A 3 5.11 3.93 20.00
N LYS A 4 6.07 3.74 20.91
CA LYS A 4 7.50 4.09 20.69
C LYS A 4 8.34 2.87 20.27
N LYS A 5 7.80 1.67 20.41
CA LYS A 5 8.40 0.38 20.02
C LYS A 5 7.42 -0.39 19.15
N ASP A 6 7.89 -1.26 18.25
CA ASP A 6 7.05 -2.21 17.49
C ASP A 6 6.54 -3.31 18.44
N ASP A 7 5.82 -2.90 19.49
CA ASP A 7 5.26 -3.77 20.52
C ASP A 7 3.93 -4.34 20.00
N VAL A 8 4.07 -5.30 19.11
CA VAL A 8 2.96 -5.95 18.42
C VAL A 8 2.04 -6.66 19.42
N GLU A 9 2.56 -7.18 20.52
CA GLU A 9 1.75 -7.89 21.51
C GLU A 9 0.92 -6.92 22.36
N LEU A 10 1.50 -5.79 22.79
CA LEU A 10 0.70 -4.75 23.42
C LEU A 10 -0.40 -4.24 22.47
N ALA A 11 -0.05 -3.98 21.20
CA ALA A 11 -1.03 -3.56 20.20
C ALA A 11 -2.14 -4.61 19.99
N ARG A 12 -1.79 -5.89 19.93
CA ARG A 12 -2.75 -7.00 19.81
C ARG A 12 -3.71 -7.04 20.99
N VAL A 13 -3.20 -6.91 22.22
CA VAL A 13 -4.03 -6.88 23.43
C VAL A 13 -4.99 -5.69 23.38
N LEU A 14 -4.49 -4.49 23.06
CA LEU A 14 -5.33 -3.30 22.96
C LEU A 14 -6.42 -3.43 21.88
N PHE A 15 -6.10 -4.02 20.74
CA PHE A 15 -7.07 -4.23 19.65
C PHE A 15 -8.14 -5.25 20.03
N LYS A 16 -7.78 -6.28 20.81
CA LYS A 16 -8.74 -7.25 21.35
C LYS A 16 -9.74 -6.58 22.29
N PHE A 17 -9.31 -5.62 23.12
CA PHE A 17 -10.19 -4.92 24.07
C PHE A 17 -11.06 -3.85 23.42
N ARG A 18 -10.62 -3.26 22.29
CA ARG A 18 -11.34 -2.17 21.62
C ARG A 18 -11.83 -2.54 20.21
N GLY A 19 -11.91 -3.83 19.90
CA GLY A 19 -12.18 -4.33 18.54
C GLY A 19 -13.42 -3.70 17.89
N ASP A 20 -14.51 -3.64 18.65
CA ASP A 20 -15.79 -3.07 18.18
C ASP A 20 -15.71 -1.55 17.99
N GLU A 21 -14.88 -0.87 18.78
CA GLU A 21 -14.72 0.58 18.70
C GLU A 21 -13.77 1.00 17.57
N LEU A 22 -12.82 0.13 17.18
CA LEU A 22 -11.82 0.42 16.13
C LEU A 22 -12.44 0.72 14.77
N LEU A 23 -13.61 0.15 14.49
CA LEU A 23 -14.34 0.37 13.24
C LEU A 23 -15.48 1.38 13.40
N SER A 24 -15.67 1.94 14.60
CA SER A 24 -16.69 2.96 14.82
C SER A 24 -16.31 4.27 14.11
N GLU A 25 -17.30 4.98 13.57
CA GLU A 25 -17.09 6.29 12.96
C GLU A 25 -16.38 7.25 13.91
N ARG A 26 -16.72 7.19 15.21
CA ARG A 26 -16.15 8.03 16.27
C ARG A 26 -14.64 7.87 16.42
N MET A 27 -14.09 6.68 16.16
CA MET A 27 -12.65 6.41 16.30
C MET A 27 -11.91 6.32 14.96
N SER A 28 -12.62 6.40 13.83
CA SER A 28 -12.04 6.22 12.50
C SER A 28 -10.84 7.13 12.24
N GLN A 29 -10.92 8.40 12.65
CA GLN A 29 -9.84 9.38 12.49
C GLN A 29 -8.60 9.04 13.34
N ASP A 30 -8.80 8.64 14.60
CA ASP A 30 -7.70 8.25 15.49
C ASP A 30 -7.01 6.97 14.99
N VAL A 31 -7.80 6.01 14.50
CA VAL A 31 -7.33 4.74 13.96
C VAL A 31 -6.52 4.98 12.68
N TRP A 32 -7.02 5.82 11.76
CA TRP A 32 -6.28 6.21 10.57
C TRP A 32 -4.98 6.93 10.89
N GLY A 33 -5.01 7.87 11.85
CA GLY A 33 -3.80 8.55 12.32
C GLY A 33 -2.76 7.57 12.89
N ALA A 34 -3.20 6.62 13.73
CA ALA A 34 -2.33 5.61 14.31
C ALA A 34 -1.76 4.63 13.26
N MET A 35 -2.55 4.26 12.25
CA MET A 35 -2.11 3.44 11.14
C MET A 35 -1.08 4.19 10.28
N ASP A 36 -1.32 5.46 9.99
CA ASP A 36 -0.41 6.35 9.28
C ASP A 36 0.93 6.50 10.01
N ASP A 37 0.92 6.62 11.33
CA ASP A 37 2.13 6.69 12.16
C ASP A 37 2.89 5.36 12.13
N ALA A 38 2.18 4.23 12.20
CA ALA A 38 2.77 2.91 12.11
C ALA A 38 3.44 2.68 10.74
N ILE A 39 2.80 3.12 9.64
CA ILE A 39 3.37 3.09 8.28
C ILE A 39 4.64 3.95 8.23
N GLY A 40 4.57 5.21 8.65
CA GLY A 40 5.71 6.14 8.60
C GLY A 40 6.93 5.64 9.41
N ALA A 41 6.67 4.92 10.50
CA ALA A 41 7.70 4.30 11.33
C ALA A 41 8.16 2.90 10.83
N GLY A 42 7.57 2.37 9.75
CA GLY A 42 7.90 1.04 9.23
C GLY A 42 7.49 -0.13 10.15
N ARG A 43 6.45 0.04 10.97
CA ARG A 43 5.97 -0.94 11.94
C ARG A 43 5.03 -1.96 11.29
N VAL A 44 5.61 -2.81 10.45
CA VAL A 44 4.91 -3.80 9.63
C VAL A 44 3.98 -4.69 10.46
N GLY A 45 4.38 -5.08 11.68
CA GLY A 45 3.59 -5.93 12.56
C GLY A 45 2.29 -5.27 13.00
N ILE A 46 2.35 -4.00 13.40
CA ILE A 46 1.19 -3.22 13.82
C ILE A 46 0.27 -2.92 12.64
N VAL A 47 0.81 -2.56 11.47
CA VAL A 47 -0.01 -2.35 10.27
C VAL A 47 -0.77 -3.63 9.88
N ARG A 48 -0.14 -4.80 10.01
CA ARG A 48 -0.81 -6.08 9.81
C ARG A 48 -1.99 -6.27 10.76
N LEU A 49 -1.89 -5.83 12.02
CA LEU A 49 -3.00 -5.92 12.97
C LEU A 49 -4.16 -5.03 12.56
N PHE A 50 -3.91 -3.79 12.12
CA PHE A 50 -4.96 -2.89 11.63
C PHE A 50 -5.74 -3.53 10.47
N VAL A 51 -5.03 -4.03 9.46
CA VAL A 51 -5.66 -4.70 8.32
C VAL A 51 -6.44 -5.94 8.75
N LYS A 52 -5.90 -6.76 9.67
CA LYS A 52 -6.61 -7.94 10.20
C LYS A 52 -7.88 -7.58 10.96
N CYS A 53 -7.92 -6.41 11.59
CA CYS A 53 -9.11 -5.89 12.27
C CYS A 53 -10.09 -5.20 11.32
N GLY A 54 -9.86 -5.24 9.99
CA GLY A 54 -10.78 -4.68 9.01
C GLY A 54 -10.63 -3.17 8.80
N VAL A 55 -9.57 -2.54 9.32
CA VAL A 55 -9.32 -1.13 9.07
C VAL A 55 -9.11 -0.91 7.57
N VAL A 56 -9.85 0.06 7.04
CA VAL A 56 -9.84 0.43 5.62
C VAL A 56 -8.46 0.92 5.21
N VAL A 57 -7.96 0.38 4.10
CA VAL A 57 -6.73 0.84 3.46
C VAL A 57 -7.09 1.58 2.18
N GLY A 58 -6.55 2.79 2.00
CA GLY A 58 -6.80 3.62 0.84
C GLY A 58 -5.53 4.28 0.29
N GLU A 59 -5.72 5.19 -0.67
CA GLU A 59 -4.65 5.78 -1.48
C GLU A 59 -3.61 6.46 -0.61
N ARG A 60 -4.07 7.16 0.45
CA ARG A 60 -3.19 7.83 1.42
C ARG A 60 -2.19 6.87 2.06
N GLN A 61 -2.61 5.67 2.47
CA GLN A 61 -1.71 4.69 3.10
C GLN A 61 -0.71 4.12 2.10
N LEU A 62 -1.13 3.90 0.85
CA LEU A 62 -0.25 3.50 -0.24
C LEU A 62 0.78 4.59 -0.53
N TYR A 63 0.33 5.82 -0.78
CA TYR A 63 1.17 6.99 -1.02
C TYR A 63 2.22 7.16 0.08
N LYS A 64 1.81 7.11 1.36
CA LYS A 64 2.74 7.24 2.50
C LYS A 64 3.76 6.10 2.55
N THR A 65 3.37 4.89 2.14
CA THR A 65 4.25 3.72 2.07
C THR A 65 5.29 3.86 0.96
N ILE A 66 4.90 4.38 -0.20
CA ILE A 66 5.77 4.47 -1.39
C ILE A 66 6.62 5.77 -1.39
N SER A 67 6.10 6.89 -0.89
CA SER A 67 6.82 8.17 -0.81
C SER A 67 7.66 8.31 0.46
N GLY A 68 7.38 7.51 1.50
CA GLY A 68 8.05 7.58 2.79
C GLY A 68 9.51 7.14 2.76
N ALA A 69 10.27 7.55 3.78
CA ALA A 69 11.67 7.16 3.99
C ALA A 69 11.83 5.72 4.53
N LEU A 70 11.12 4.76 3.94
CA LEU A 70 11.10 3.37 4.37
C LEU A 70 12.21 2.55 3.70
N ARG A 71 12.58 1.44 4.35
CA ARG A 71 13.48 0.45 3.75
C ARG A 71 12.72 -0.33 2.68
N ARG A 72 13.42 -0.76 1.63
CA ARG A 72 12.86 -1.59 0.54
C ARG A 72 12.01 -2.75 1.04
N LYS A 73 12.55 -3.51 1.99
CA LYS A 73 11.86 -4.67 2.58
C LYS A 73 10.54 -4.30 3.26
N ASP A 74 10.44 -3.11 3.86
CA ASP A 74 9.28 -2.67 4.63
C ASP A 74 8.19 -2.19 3.67
N ILE A 75 8.55 -1.47 2.60
CA ILE A 75 7.65 -1.06 1.51
C ILE A 75 6.95 -2.26 0.88
N LEU A 76 7.72 -3.29 0.49
CA LEU A 76 7.17 -4.49 -0.12
C LEU A 76 6.27 -5.26 0.86
N ARG A 77 6.66 -5.36 2.14
CA ARG A 77 5.86 -6.04 3.16
C ARG A 77 4.55 -5.32 3.45
N LEU A 78 4.57 -3.99 3.56
CA LEU A 78 3.38 -3.18 3.74
C LEU A 78 2.45 -3.28 2.53
N THR A 79 2.99 -3.20 1.32
CA THR A 79 2.20 -3.37 0.09
C THR A 79 1.54 -4.75 0.04
N ARG A 80 2.24 -5.83 0.42
CA ARG A 80 1.62 -7.18 0.54
C ARG A 80 0.49 -7.21 1.58
N ILE A 81 0.65 -6.50 2.69
CA ILE A 81 -0.40 -6.40 3.71
C ILE A 81 -1.62 -5.65 3.16
N PHE A 82 -1.41 -4.56 2.42
CA PHE A 82 -2.49 -3.81 1.79
C PHE A 82 -3.23 -4.64 0.74
N ILE A 83 -2.50 -5.33 -0.14
CA ILE A 83 -3.09 -6.26 -1.11
C ILE A 83 -3.98 -7.32 -0.44
N SER A 84 -3.64 -7.76 0.78
CA SER A 84 -4.47 -8.72 1.52
C SER A 84 -5.72 -8.10 2.19
N ALA A 85 -5.84 -6.78 2.21
CA ALA A 85 -7.03 -6.10 2.72
C ALA A 85 -8.13 -6.09 1.64
N PRO A 86 -9.35 -6.59 1.92
CA PRO A 86 -10.43 -6.63 0.93
C PRO A 86 -10.76 -5.25 0.33
N SER A 87 -10.68 -4.21 1.16
CA SER A 87 -11.00 -2.82 0.79
C SER A 87 -9.95 -2.16 -0.10
N PHE A 88 -8.73 -2.70 -0.19
CA PHE A 88 -7.62 -1.99 -0.81
C PHE A 88 -7.80 -1.80 -2.32
N LYS A 89 -8.27 -2.84 -3.02
CA LYS A 89 -8.46 -2.76 -4.48
C LYS A 89 -9.56 -1.78 -4.88
N GLU A 90 -10.64 -1.75 -4.10
CA GLU A 90 -11.78 -0.83 -4.31
C GLU A 90 -11.38 0.62 -4.03
N ASN A 91 -10.54 0.84 -3.02
CA ASN A 91 -10.12 2.18 -2.60
C ASN A 91 -8.84 2.70 -3.26
N CYS A 92 -8.11 1.87 -4.01
CA CYS A 92 -6.86 2.25 -4.69
C CYS A 92 -6.79 1.64 -6.09
N PRO A 93 -7.81 1.83 -6.95
CA PRO A 93 -7.83 1.16 -8.25
C PRO A 93 -6.66 1.59 -9.16
N ASP A 94 -6.09 2.77 -8.91
CA ASP A 94 -4.93 3.38 -9.57
C ASP A 94 -3.57 3.03 -8.90
N ALA A 95 -3.51 2.05 -8.00
CA ALA A 95 -2.29 1.72 -7.24
C ALA A 95 -1.05 1.47 -8.12
N ILE A 96 -1.24 0.92 -9.33
CA ILE A 96 -0.16 0.71 -10.31
C ILE A 96 0.42 2.06 -10.76
N GLU A 97 -0.44 3.03 -11.07
CA GLU A 97 -0.01 4.38 -11.44
C GLU A 97 0.74 5.04 -10.29
N GLN A 98 0.20 4.98 -9.08
CA GLN A 98 0.87 5.55 -7.91
C GLN A 98 2.28 4.96 -7.70
N ALA A 99 2.43 3.64 -7.85
CA ALA A 99 3.72 2.95 -7.75
C ALA A 99 4.71 3.38 -8.85
N ILE A 100 4.22 3.79 -10.03
CA ILE A 100 5.05 4.29 -11.12
C ILE A 100 5.41 5.76 -10.89
N ALA A 101 4.43 6.62 -10.58
CA ALA A 101 4.55 8.07 -10.53
C ALA A 101 5.32 8.59 -9.29
N TYR A 102 5.03 8.04 -8.11
CA TYR A 102 5.51 8.63 -6.84
C TYR A 102 6.75 7.97 -6.26
N PHE A 103 7.31 6.96 -6.94
CA PHE A 103 8.47 6.28 -6.40
C PHE A 103 9.77 6.85 -7.00
N HIS A 104 10.70 7.25 -6.13
CA HIS A 104 11.95 7.89 -6.55
C HIS A 104 13.12 6.90 -6.68
N ARG A 105 12.95 5.63 -6.27
CA ARG A 105 14.02 4.62 -6.33
C ARG A 105 13.69 3.55 -7.36
N ARG A 106 14.26 3.72 -8.56
CA ARG A 106 14.06 2.87 -9.77
C ARG A 106 14.06 1.35 -9.52
N SER A 107 14.77 0.84 -8.51
CA SER A 107 14.92 -0.61 -8.27
C SER A 107 13.73 -1.31 -7.59
N ILE A 108 12.77 -0.58 -7.01
CA ILE A 108 11.57 -1.21 -6.38
C ILE A 108 10.35 -1.22 -7.29
N HIS A 109 10.21 -0.26 -8.22
CA HIS A 109 8.96 -0.07 -8.96
C HIS A 109 8.54 -1.34 -9.68
N LYS A 110 9.50 -2.04 -10.32
CA LYS A 110 9.24 -3.32 -11.01
C LYS A 110 8.62 -4.34 -10.04
N GLU A 111 9.16 -4.48 -8.83
CA GLU A 111 8.63 -5.40 -7.83
C GLU A 111 7.23 -5.02 -7.34
N LEU A 112 6.97 -3.72 -7.12
CA LEU A 112 5.65 -3.24 -6.71
C LEU A 112 4.60 -3.44 -7.80
N VAL A 113 4.92 -3.05 -9.04
CA VAL A 113 4.02 -3.21 -10.18
C VAL A 113 3.71 -4.69 -10.44
N VAL A 114 4.72 -5.56 -10.41
CA VAL A 114 4.50 -7.02 -10.55
C VAL A 114 3.62 -7.56 -9.43
N MET A 115 3.83 -7.11 -8.17
CA MET A 115 2.97 -7.52 -7.06
C MET A 115 1.51 -7.08 -7.23
N LEU A 116 1.28 -5.86 -7.71
CA LEU A 116 -0.07 -5.34 -7.96
C LEU A 116 -0.74 -6.04 -9.14
N LEU A 117 -0.01 -6.32 -10.22
CA LEU A 117 -0.51 -7.10 -11.35
C LEU A 117 -0.90 -8.52 -10.94
N HIS A 118 -0.06 -9.21 -10.15
CA HIS A 118 -0.40 -10.53 -9.60
C HIS A 118 -1.59 -10.51 -8.64
N ALA A 119 -1.86 -9.36 -8.00
CA ALA A 119 -3.06 -9.14 -7.20
C ALA A 119 -4.31 -8.79 -8.03
N GLY A 120 -4.18 -8.77 -9.37
CA GLY A 120 -5.26 -8.54 -10.31
C GLY A 120 -5.66 -7.07 -10.47
N PHE A 121 -4.79 -6.11 -10.14
CA PHE A 121 -5.02 -4.70 -10.45
C PHE A 121 -4.99 -4.48 -11.97
N ASP A 122 -5.92 -3.67 -12.46
CA ASP A 122 -6.02 -3.40 -13.90
C ASP A 122 -4.90 -2.46 -14.35
N ARG A 123 -4.09 -2.93 -15.30
CA ARG A 123 -2.99 -2.18 -15.91
C ARG A 123 -3.46 -0.99 -16.78
N HIS A 124 -4.74 -0.97 -17.15
CA HIS A 124 -5.35 0.07 -17.96
C HIS A 124 -6.20 1.03 -17.15
N HIS A 125 -6.30 0.84 -15.82
CA HIS A 125 -7.04 1.76 -14.98
C HIS A 125 -6.45 3.17 -15.14
N PRO A 126 -7.25 4.15 -15.60
CA PRO A 126 -6.79 5.53 -15.73
C PRO A 126 -6.73 6.15 -14.33
N GLY A 127 -5.59 6.73 -13.94
CA GLY A 127 -5.52 7.46 -12.69
C GLY A 127 -6.31 8.77 -12.72
N PRO A 128 -6.60 9.33 -11.54
CA PRO A 128 -7.41 10.54 -11.41
C PRO A 128 -6.69 11.79 -11.97
N GLU A 129 -5.36 11.84 -11.90
CA GLU A 129 -4.57 13.01 -12.30
C GLU A 129 -4.01 12.93 -13.73
N HIS A 130 -4.00 11.74 -14.32
CA HIS A 130 -3.41 11.51 -15.62
C HIS A 130 -4.42 10.80 -16.52
N ARG A 131 -4.88 11.47 -17.58
CA ARG A 131 -5.56 10.83 -18.73
C ARG A 131 -4.66 9.83 -19.49
N CYS A 132 -3.57 9.38 -18.87
CA CYS A 132 -2.55 8.52 -19.39
C CYS A 132 -2.56 7.23 -18.58
N THR A 133 -2.70 6.09 -19.24
CA THR A 133 -2.60 4.77 -18.61
C THR A 133 -1.23 4.57 -17.95
N ALA A 134 -1.14 3.67 -16.98
CA ALA A 134 0.12 3.26 -16.36
C ALA A 134 1.23 2.93 -17.38
N LEU A 135 0.85 2.38 -18.55
CA LEU A 135 1.73 2.13 -19.70
C LEU A 135 2.32 3.41 -20.30
N LEU A 136 1.53 4.47 -20.46
CA LEU A 136 1.97 5.76 -20.97
C LEU A 136 2.94 6.45 -20.01
N ILE A 137 2.67 6.36 -18.70
CA ILE A 137 3.56 6.91 -17.66
C ILE A 137 4.88 6.12 -17.62
N ALA A 138 4.81 4.78 -17.65
CA ALA A 138 5.99 3.93 -17.72
C ALA A 138 6.85 4.22 -18.96
N GLY A 139 6.21 4.46 -20.11
CA GLY A 139 6.89 4.82 -21.34
C GLY A 139 7.58 6.17 -21.28
N THR A 140 6.93 7.16 -20.66
CA THR A 140 7.48 8.51 -20.45
C THR A 140 8.68 8.50 -19.50
N LEU A 141 8.67 7.64 -18.49
CA LEU A 141 9.77 7.45 -17.54
C LEU A 141 10.92 6.58 -18.08
N ARG A 142 10.89 6.18 -19.37
CA ARG A 142 11.83 5.23 -19.99
C ARG A 142 11.96 3.91 -19.22
N LEU A 143 10.87 3.44 -18.61
CA LEU A 143 10.78 2.13 -17.93
C LEU A 143 10.47 0.98 -18.91
N PHE A 144 10.54 1.22 -20.23
CA PHE A 144 10.18 0.28 -21.30
C PHE A 144 10.87 -1.09 -21.23
N THR A 145 12.03 -1.21 -20.60
CA THR A 145 12.69 -2.51 -20.42
C THR A 145 11.94 -3.46 -19.47
N CYS A 146 10.92 -2.99 -18.75
CA CYS A 146 10.13 -3.81 -17.81
C CYS A 146 8.86 -4.45 -18.41
N PHE A 147 8.30 -3.89 -19.49
CA PHE A 147 7.07 -4.39 -20.13
C PHE A 147 7.34 -5.19 -21.41
N SER A 148 8.60 -5.23 -21.85
CA SER A 148 9.03 -5.88 -23.10
C SER A 148 9.52 -7.32 -22.91
N GLU A 149 9.46 -7.87 -21.69
CA GLU A 149 9.78 -9.28 -21.48
C GLU A 149 8.60 -10.15 -21.92
N PRO A 150 8.77 -11.09 -22.88
CA PRO A 150 7.69 -11.90 -23.44
C PRO A 150 7.04 -12.88 -22.43
N ALA A 151 7.48 -12.90 -21.17
CA ALA A 151 6.95 -13.76 -20.13
C ALA A 151 5.62 -13.28 -19.53
N LEU A 152 5.17 -12.05 -19.81
CA LEU A 152 3.89 -11.50 -19.32
C LEU A 152 2.75 -11.54 -20.35
N ILE A 153 2.94 -12.21 -21.49
CA ILE A 153 1.94 -12.33 -22.58
C ILE A 153 1.08 -13.59 -22.46
N LEU A 154 1.40 -14.51 -21.54
CA LEU A 154 0.65 -15.76 -21.35
C LEU A 154 0.29 -15.96 -19.88
N LEU A 155 -0.64 -15.17 -19.34
CA LEU A 155 -1.55 -15.52 -18.23
C LEU A 155 -2.70 -14.51 -18.18
#